data_AF-A0A842LY84-F1
#
_entry.id   AF-A0A842LY84-F1
#
_cell.length_a   1.000
_cell.length_b   1.000
_cell.length_c   1.000
_cell.angle_alpha   90.00
_cell.angle_beta   90.00
_cell.angle_gamma   90.00
#
_symmetry.space_group_name_H-M   'P 1'
#
loop_
_entity.id
_entity.type
_entity.pdbx_description
1 polymer ?
#
loop_
_entity_poly.entity_id
_entity_poly.type
_entity_poly.pdbx_seq_one_letter_code
_entity_poly.pdbx_strand_id
1 'polypeptide(L)'
;MTSNPWRTAISKVVPNRVYIRGYDVTELAGNVSFGDVVYLLWTGELPQGNEGKILEDMFVIAADFSLNAPSTGAVRFVASCGVPVQAAVAAGVIAIGDLHGGAIEGCAKMLKEGVERAKKEGKSL
;
A
#
# COMPACT_ATOMS: atom_id res chain seq x y z
N MET A 1 28.08 -13.24 20.92
CA MET A 1 26.98 -12.34 20.51
C MET A 1 26.85 -12.46 19.00
N THR A 2 25.84 -13.18 18.51
CA THR A 2 25.60 -13.34 17.07
C THR A 2 25.08 -12.02 16.50
N SER A 3 25.83 -11.40 15.59
CA SER A 3 25.36 -10.25 14.82
C SER A 3 24.09 -10.65 14.07
N ASN A 4 22.94 -10.07 14.42
CA ASN A 4 21.70 -10.32 13.70
C ASN A 4 21.83 -9.77 12.25
N PRO A 5 21.76 -10.61 11.21
CA PRO A 5 21.95 -10.17 9.83
C PRO A 5 20.75 -9.36 9.29
N TRP A 6 19.61 -9.39 10.00
CA TRP A 6 18.39 -8.70 9.58
C TRP A 6 18.30 -7.33 10.24
N ARG A 7 18.54 -6.27 9.45
CA ARG A 7 18.33 -4.86 9.85
C ARG A 7 17.19 -4.27 9.03
N THR A 8 16.33 -3.48 9.68
CA THR A 8 15.25 -2.72 9.03
C THR A 8 15.13 -1.35 9.68
N ALA A 9 14.67 -0.37 8.90
CA ALA A 9 14.30 0.97 9.37
C ALA A 9 12.78 1.11 9.58
N ILE A 10 12.00 0.04 9.40
CA ILE A 10 10.52 0.09 9.41
C ILE A 10 9.95 -0.20 10.79
N SER A 11 10.44 -1.24 11.48
CA SER A 11 9.87 -1.66 12.76
C SER A 11 10.92 -2.24 13.71
N LYS A 12 10.59 -2.22 15.01
CA LYS A 12 11.41 -2.81 16.07
C LYS A 12 10.51 -3.40 17.15
N VAL A 13 10.76 -4.65 17.52
CA VAL A 13 10.11 -5.30 18.67
C VAL A 13 11.12 -5.40 19.80
N VAL A 14 10.72 -4.95 20.98
CA VAL A 14 11.46 -5.12 22.24
C VAL A 14 10.49 -5.67 23.29
N PRO A 15 10.96 -6.17 24.45
CA PRO A 15 10.03 -6.63 25.49
C PRO A 15 8.96 -5.57 25.81
N ASN A 16 7.70 -5.97 25.68
CA ASN A 16 6.49 -5.17 25.93
C ASN A 16 6.28 -3.93 25.05
N ARG A 17 7.07 -3.71 23.98
CA ARG A 17 6.86 -2.59 23.06
C ARG A 17 7.12 -2.98 21.61
N VAL A 18 6.29 -2.42 20.73
CA VAL A 18 6.44 -2.53 19.28
C VAL A 18 6.52 -1.13 18.72
N TYR A 19 7.52 -0.88 17.89
CA TYR A 19 7.73 0.40 17.23
C TYR A 19 7.51 0.27 15.72
N ILE A 20 6.81 1.24 15.15
CA ILE A 20 6.71 1.48 13.70
C ILE A 20 7.37 2.82 13.43
N ARG A 21 8.42 2.84 12.61
CA ARG A 21 9.18 4.05 12.23
C ARG A 21 9.57 4.95 13.42
N GLY A 22 9.83 4.34 14.57
CA GLY A 22 10.21 5.03 15.81
C GLY A 22 9.05 5.38 16.76
N TYR A 23 7.80 5.26 16.31
CA TYR A 23 6.60 5.48 17.14
C TYR A 23 6.20 4.19 17.85
N ASP A 24 5.86 4.27 19.13
CA ASP A 24 5.27 3.13 19.83
C ASP A 24 3.86 2.86 19.25
N VAL A 25 3.54 1.61 18.93
CA VAL A 25 2.22 1.26 18.35
C VAL A 25 1.08 1.65 19.30
N THR A 26 1.31 1.67 20.61
CA THR A 26 0.31 2.14 21.59
C THR A 26 0.05 3.64 21.52
N GLU A 27 1.01 4.44 21.04
CA GLU A 27 0.84 5.87 20.79
C GLU A 27 0.11 6.12 19.46
N LEU A 28 0.23 5.22 18.50
CA LEU A 28 -0.50 5.29 17.23
C LEU A 28 -1.97 4.85 17.39
N ALA A 29 -2.20 3.79 18.16
CA ALA A 29 -3.52 3.19 18.32
C ALA A 29 -4.54 4.20 18.89
N GLY A 30 -5.62 4.42 18.13
CA GLY A 30 -6.71 5.34 18.51
C GLY A 30 -6.40 6.82 18.28
N ASN A 31 -5.17 7.19 17.92
CA ASN A 31 -4.76 8.58 17.71
C ASN A 31 -4.55 8.93 16.23
N VAL A 32 -4.25 7.94 15.38
CA VAL A 32 -4.07 8.12 13.93
C VAL A 32 -4.94 7.13 13.16
N SER A 33 -5.29 7.45 11.91
CA SER A 33 -6.09 6.59 11.05
C SER A 33 -5.28 5.44 10.45
N PHE A 34 -5.95 4.46 9.85
CA PHE A 34 -5.26 3.40 9.12
C PHE A 34 -4.48 3.97 7.93
N GLY A 35 -5.06 4.94 7.20
CA GLY A 35 -4.37 5.65 6.13
C GLY A 35 -3.10 6.36 6.59
N ASP A 36 -3.13 7.00 7.77
CA ASP A 36 -1.95 7.65 8.36
C ASP A 36 -0.82 6.65 8.66
N VAL A 37 -1.16 5.47 9.18
CA VAL A 37 -0.18 4.40 9.46
C VAL A 37 0.41 3.85 8.17
N VAL A 38 -0.39 3.69 7.11
CA VAL A 38 0.13 3.25 5.81
C VAL A 38 1.06 4.31 5.21
N TYR A 39 0.68 5.59 5.28
CA TYR A 39 1.55 6.70 4.88
C TYR A 39 2.89 6.62 5.63
N LEU A 40 2.85 6.53 6.96
CA LEU A 40 4.04 6.40 7.81
C LEU A 40 4.93 5.21 7.40
N LEU A 41 4.34 4.04 7.16
CA LEU A 41 5.10 2.86 6.74
C LEU A 41 5.85 3.08 5.43
N TRP A 42 5.20 3.72 4.45
CA TRP A 42 5.77 3.96 3.13
C TRP A 42 6.77 5.12 3.09
N THR A 43 6.48 6.24 3.73
CA THR A 43 7.28 7.47 3.64
C THR A 43 8.29 7.61 4.77
N GLY A 44 8.00 7.04 5.94
CA GLY A 44 8.79 7.16 7.16
C GLY A 44 8.40 8.34 8.07
N GLU A 45 7.44 9.17 7.65
CA GLU A 45 6.95 10.32 8.42
C GLU A 45 5.42 10.24 8.58
N LEU A 46 4.90 10.76 9.70
CA LEU A 46 3.45 10.92 9.83
C LEU A 46 2.94 12.02 8.87
N PRO A 47 1.70 11.91 8.38
CA PRO A 47 1.15 12.91 7.46
C PRO A 47 1.08 14.29 8.12
N GLN A 48 1.37 15.33 7.34
CA GLN A 48 1.32 16.73 7.79
C GLN A 48 0.03 17.43 7.35
N GLY A 49 -0.73 16.83 6.43
CA GLY A 49 -1.98 17.35 5.91
C GLY A 49 -2.99 16.22 5.68
N ASN A 50 -3.45 16.09 4.44
CA ASN A 50 -4.51 15.16 4.06
C ASN A 50 -4.00 13.85 3.46
N GLU A 51 -2.71 13.55 3.54
CA GLU A 51 -2.11 12.42 2.83
C GLU A 51 -2.69 11.08 3.31
N GLY A 52 -2.83 10.89 4.63
CA GLY A 52 -3.45 9.68 5.18
C GLY A 52 -4.92 9.53 4.79
N LYS A 53 -5.68 10.65 4.79
CA LYS A 53 -7.06 10.66 4.29
C LYS A 53 -7.15 10.28 2.80
N ILE A 54 -6.26 10.82 1.96
CA ILE A 54 -6.22 10.47 0.53
C ILE A 54 -5.97 8.98 0.36
N LEU A 55 -5.01 8.40 1.10
CA LEU A 55 -4.75 6.97 1.04
C LEU A 55 -5.97 6.14 1.48
N GLU A 56 -6.65 6.56 2.54
CA GLU A 56 -7.84 5.88 3.04
C GLU A 56 -8.98 5.92 2.00
N ASP A 57 -9.24 7.09 1.42
CA ASP A 57 -10.24 7.24 0.34
C ASP A 57 -9.88 6.39 -0.88
N MET A 58 -8.58 6.31 -1.25
CA MET A 58 -8.11 5.43 -2.33
C MET A 58 -8.37 3.95 -2.02
N PHE A 59 -8.16 3.50 -0.79
CA PHE A 59 -8.46 2.11 -0.39
C PHE A 59 -9.95 1.81 -0.45
N VAL A 60 -10.80 2.76 -0.06
CA VAL A 60 -12.26 2.61 -0.14
C VAL A 60 -12.70 2.52 -1.61
N ILE A 61 -12.17 3.36 -2.49
CA ILE A 61 -12.49 3.32 -3.93
C ILE A 61 -12.04 1.99 -4.56
N ALA A 62 -10.89 1.46 -4.14
CA ALA A 62 -10.32 0.23 -4.69
C ALA A 62 -10.86 -1.05 -4.04
N ALA A 63 -11.81 -0.96 -3.10
CA ALA A 63 -12.20 -2.08 -2.24
C ALA A 63 -12.78 -3.28 -3.02
N ASP A 64 -13.58 -3.03 -4.06
CA ASP A 64 -14.09 -4.10 -4.93
C ASP A 64 -14.54 -3.56 -6.30
N PHE A 65 -14.31 -4.34 -7.35
CA PHE A 65 -14.85 -4.13 -8.69
C PHE A 65 -15.68 -5.33 -9.18
N SER A 66 -16.08 -6.20 -8.25
CA SER A 66 -16.85 -7.42 -8.55
C SER A 66 -16.15 -8.27 -9.63
N LEU A 67 -16.92 -8.97 -10.45
CA LEU A 67 -16.42 -9.85 -11.51
C LEU A 67 -15.74 -9.12 -12.67
N ASN A 68 -15.75 -7.78 -12.70
CA ASN A 68 -15.00 -7.02 -13.70
C ASN A 68 -13.49 -7.10 -13.45
N ALA A 69 -13.05 -7.31 -12.21
CA ALA A 69 -11.65 -7.53 -11.90
C ALA A 69 -11.27 -9.01 -12.08
N PRO A 70 -10.30 -9.36 -12.95
CA PRO A 70 -9.85 -10.74 -13.12
C PRO A 70 -9.31 -11.36 -11.82
N SER A 71 -8.74 -10.57 -10.89
CA SER A 71 -8.34 -11.05 -9.56
C SER A 71 -9.53 -11.59 -8.76
N THR A 72 -10.68 -10.91 -8.77
CA THR A 72 -11.91 -11.38 -8.09
C THR A 72 -12.40 -12.69 -8.71
N GLY A 73 -12.30 -12.83 -10.04
CA GLY A 73 -12.56 -14.09 -10.75
C GLY A 73 -11.63 -15.22 -10.31
N ALA A 74 -10.32 -14.95 -10.22
CA ALA A 74 -9.32 -15.92 -9.78
C ALA A 74 -9.56 -16.41 -8.35
N VAL A 75 -9.83 -15.50 -7.39
CA VAL A 75 -10.18 -15.86 -6.00
C VAL A 75 -11.37 -16.81 -5.97
N ARG A 76 -12.44 -16.48 -6.69
CA ARG A 76 -13.69 -17.27 -6.71
C ARG A 76 -13.49 -18.64 -7.34
N PHE A 77 -12.77 -18.71 -8.45
CA PHE A 77 -12.50 -19.96 -9.15
C PHE A 77 -11.72 -20.92 -8.25
N VAL A 78 -10.64 -20.44 -7.62
CA VAL A 78 -9.83 -21.24 -6.70
C VAL A 78 -10.61 -21.62 -5.44
N ALA A 79 -11.40 -20.70 -4.88
CA ALA A 79 -12.27 -20.99 -3.74
C ALA A 79 -13.25 -22.14 -4.01
N SER A 80 -13.73 -22.28 -5.25
CA SER A 80 -14.66 -23.36 -5.65
C SER A 80 -14.05 -24.76 -5.53
N CYS A 81 -12.72 -24.88 -5.47
CA CYS A 81 -12.02 -26.12 -5.18
C CYS A 81 -12.08 -26.54 -3.70
N GLY A 82 -12.70 -25.74 -2.81
CA GLY A 82 -12.79 -26.03 -1.39
C GLY A 82 -11.50 -25.75 -0.60
N VAL A 83 -10.61 -24.91 -1.14
CA VAL A 83 -9.35 -24.55 -0.47
C VAL A 83 -9.59 -23.54 0.67
N PRO A 84 -8.67 -23.43 1.64
CA PRO A 84 -8.75 -22.39 2.68
C PRO A 84 -8.78 -20.97 2.10
N VAL A 85 -9.48 -20.05 2.79
CA VAL A 85 -9.72 -18.67 2.32
C VAL A 85 -8.44 -17.92 1.97
N GLN A 86 -7.38 -18.09 2.75
CA GLN A 86 -6.08 -17.46 2.51
C GLN A 86 -5.43 -17.93 1.19
N ALA A 87 -5.66 -19.19 0.78
CA ALA A 87 -5.16 -19.71 -0.47
C ALA A 87 -5.93 -19.14 -1.67
N ALA A 88 -7.25 -19.02 -1.54
CA ALA A 88 -8.08 -18.36 -2.54
C ALA A 88 -7.72 -16.87 -2.70
N VAL A 89 -7.55 -16.14 -1.59
CA VAL A 89 -7.12 -14.73 -1.60
C VAL A 89 -5.74 -14.59 -2.25
N ALA A 90 -4.79 -15.47 -1.93
CA ALA A 90 -3.46 -15.47 -2.54
C ALA A 90 -3.52 -15.58 -4.08
N ALA A 91 -4.43 -16.38 -4.63
CA ALA A 91 -4.63 -16.47 -6.08
C ALA A 91 -5.05 -15.12 -6.70
N GLY A 92 -5.92 -14.37 -6.01
CA GLY A 92 -6.29 -13.02 -6.42
C GLY A 92 -5.13 -12.03 -6.37
N VAL A 93 -4.32 -12.09 -5.31
CA VAL A 93 -3.15 -11.22 -5.14
C VAL A 93 -2.10 -11.49 -6.23
N ILE A 94 -1.83 -12.76 -6.54
CA ILE A 94 -0.89 -13.14 -7.61
C ILE A 94 -1.36 -12.65 -8.99
N ALA A 95 -2.67 -12.54 -9.19
CA ALA A 95 -3.23 -12.02 -10.44
C ALA A 95 -3.02 -10.51 -10.63
N ILE A 96 -2.63 -9.76 -9.59
CA ILE A 96 -2.30 -8.33 -9.68
C ILE A 96 -0.89 -8.16 -10.25
N GLY A 97 -0.75 -7.26 -11.23
CA GLY A 97 0.53 -6.95 -11.88
C GLY A 97 0.39 -5.79 -12.88
N ASP A 98 1.35 -5.66 -13.78
CA ASP A 98 1.45 -4.51 -14.70
C ASP A 98 0.16 -4.25 -15.50
N LEU A 99 -0.49 -5.31 -15.99
CA LEU A 99 -1.71 -5.21 -16.79
C LEU A 99 -3.01 -5.21 -15.96
N HIS A 100 -2.96 -5.71 -14.72
CA HIS A 100 -4.12 -5.78 -13.82
C HIS A 100 -3.78 -5.14 -12.48
N GLY A 101 -4.18 -3.88 -12.31
CA GLY A 101 -3.84 -3.04 -11.14
C GLY A 101 -2.66 -2.08 -11.37
N GLY A 102 -1.81 -2.31 -12.37
CA GLY A 102 -0.65 -1.47 -12.66
C GLY A 102 -0.94 -0.10 -13.30
N ALA A 103 -2.18 0.16 -13.72
CA ALA A 103 -2.54 1.42 -14.40
C ALA A 103 -2.27 2.68 -13.56
N ILE A 104 -2.33 2.56 -12.22
CA ILE A 104 -2.06 3.67 -11.29
C ILE A 104 -0.61 4.14 -11.42
N GLU A 105 0.35 3.21 -11.39
CA GLU A 105 1.78 3.54 -11.53
C GLU A 105 2.09 4.05 -12.94
N GLY A 106 1.50 3.44 -13.97
CA GLY A 106 1.63 3.90 -15.36
C GLY A 106 1.18 5.36 -15.52
N CYS A 107 -0.01 5.69 -15.02
CA CYS A 107 -0.52 7.06 -15.03
C CYS A 107 0.40 8.03 -14.25
N ALA A 108 0.86 7.63 -13.06
CA ALA A 108 1.77 8.46 -12.26
C ALA A 108 3.09 8.77 -12.99
N LYS A 109 3.68 7.80 -13.68
CA LYS A 109 4.88 7.99 -14.50
C LYS A 109 4.62 8.97 -15.64
N MET A 110 3.53 8.78 -16.39
CA MET A 110 3.15 9.67 -17.50
C MET A 110 2.96 11.11 -17.03
N LEU A 111 2.26 11.31 -15.91
CA LEU A 111 2.05 12.65 -15.33
C LEU A 111 3.37 13.28 -14.89
N LYS A 112 4.24 12.53 -14.21
CA LYS A 112 5.55 13.00 -13.78
C LYS A 112 6.42 13.42 -14.97
N GLU A 113 6.49 12.60 -16.01
CA GLU A 113 7.23 12.91 -17.25
C GLU A 113 6.68 14.17 -17.92
N GLY A 114 5.35 14.32 -17.97
CA GLY A 114 4.69 15.51 -18.51
C GLY A 114 5.07 16.79 -17.76
N VAL A 115 5.06 16.75 -16.43
CA VAL A 115 5.44 17.87 -15.56
C VAL A 115 6.91 18.26 -15.77
N GLU A 116 7.82 17.28 -15.82
CA GLU A 116 9.25 17.55 -16.02
C GLU A 116 9.53 18.12 -17.42
N ARG A 117 8.84 17.64 -18.45
CA ARG A 117 8.91 18.22 -19.79
C ARG A 117 8.41 19.67 -19.82
N ALA A 118 7.27 19.96 -19.20
CA ALA A 118 6.70 21.31 -19.15
C ALA A 118 7.67 22.30 -18.50
N LYS A 119 8.30 21.92 -17.39
CA LYS A 119 9.35 22.72 -16.72
C LYS A 119 10.54 22.99 -17.63
N LYS A 120 11.05 21.96 -18.34
CA LYS A 120 12.19 22.09 -19.26
C LYS A 120 11.88 23.04 -20.43
N GLU A 121 10.64 23.05 -20.89
CA GLU A 121 10.17 23.89 -21.99
C GLU A 121 9.72 25.29 -21.55
N GLY A 122 9.81 25.61 -20.25
CA GLY A 122 9.36 26.90 -19.70
C GLY A 122 7.85 27.13 -19.80
N LYS A 123 7.05 26.05 -19.90
CA LYS A 123 5.59 26.12 -19.98
C LYS A 123 4.99 26.14 -18.57
N SER A 124 3.89 26.87 -18.40
CA SER A 124 3.06 26.73 -17.20
C SER A 124 2.41 25.34 -17.16
N LEU A 125 2.24 24.81 -15.96
CA LEU A 125 1.46 23.60 -15.70
C LEU A 125 -0.04 23.87 -15.85
#